data_AF-A0A534QGZ9-F1
#
_entry.id   AF-A0A534QGZ9-F1
#
_cell.length_a   1.000
_cell.length_b   1.000
_cell.length_c   1.000
_cell.angle_alpha   90.00
_cell.angle_beta   90.00
_cell.angle_gamma   90.00
#
_symmetry.space_group_name_H-M   'P 1'
#
loop_
_entity.id
_entity.type
_entity.pdbx_description
1 polymer ?
#
loop_
_entity_poly.entity_id
_entity_poly.type
_entity_poly.pdbx_seq_one_letter_code
_entity_poly.pdbx_strand_id
1 'polypeptide(L)' 'MHVVLVAPEIPQNTGSIGRLCVASGATLHLIEPLGFLITDRHLRRAGLDYWPHVDLVRHRS' A
#
# COMPACT_ATOMS: atom_id res chain seq x y z
N MET A 1 9.83 10.80 -5.36
CA MET A 1 10.48 9.59 -4.82
C MET A 1 9.53 8.43 -5.01
N HIS A 2 10.04 7.24 -5.34
CA HIS A 2 9.20 6.05 -5.60
C HIS A 2 9.59 4.93 -4.63
N VAL A 3 8.58 4.25 -4.07
CA VAL A 3 8.76 3.05 -3.25
C VAL A 3 8.08 1.90 -3.95
N VAL A 4 8.80 0.80 -4.18
CA VAL A 4 8.30 -0.37 -4.92
C VAL A 4 8.28 -1.58 -3.99
N LEU A 5 7.10 -2.18 -3.82
CA LEU A 5 6.92 -3.44 -3.11
C LEU A 5 6.61 -4.54 -4.13
N VAL A 6 7.51 -5.52 -4.19
CA VAL A 6 7.37 -6.68 -5.09
C VAL A 6 6.68 -7.81 -4.33
N ALA A 7 5.53 -8.25 -4.83
CA ALA A 7 4.73 -9.34 -4.26
C ALA A 7 4.60 -9.28 -2.72
N PRO A 8 4.14 -8.16 -2.13
CA PRO A 8 4.10 -8.01 -0.68
C PRO A 8 3.09 -8.99 -0.06
N GLU A 9 3.52 -9.68 0.98
CA GLU A 9 2.71 -10.73 1.64
C GLU A 9 2.00 -10.23 2.90
N ILE A 10 2.59 -9.28 3.62
CA ILE A 10 2.13 -8.84 4.94
C ILE A 10 1.39 -7.50 4.82
N PRO A 11 0.07 -7.43 5.07
CA PRO A 11 -0.71 -6.22 4.88
C PRO A 11 -0.26 -5.07 5.79
N GLN A 12 0.17 -5.38 7.02
CA GLN A 12 0.62 -4.37 8.00
C GLN A 12 1.87 -3.62 7.52
N ASN A 13 2.81 -4.32 6.87
CA ASN A 13 4.03 -3.71 6.33
C ASN A 13 3.68 -2.74 5.19
N THR A 14 2.84 -3.20 4.26
CA THR A 14 2.34 -2.36 3.16
C THR A 14 1.58 -1.14 3.69
N GLY A 15 0.80 -1.30 4.77
CA GLY A 15 0.17 -0.22 5.50
C GLY A 15 1.20 0.81 6.01
N SER A 16 2.12 0.40 6.87
CA SER A 16 3.12 1.32 7.43
C SER A 16 3.94 2.05 6.35
N ILE A 17 4.27 1.37 5.25
CA ILE A 17 4.96 1.97 4.10
C ILE A 17 4.05 2.93 3.34
N GLY A 18 2.77 2.61 3.15
CA GLY A 18 1.79 3.53 2.58
C GLY A 18 1.67 4.82 3.41
N ARG A 19 1.66 4.71 4.75
CA ARG A 19 1.65 5.89 5.63
C ARG A 19 2.91 6.74 5.45
N LEU A 20 4.07 6.10 5.35
CA LEU A 20 5.33 6.80 5.05
C LEU A 20 5.26 7.50 3.68
N CYS A 21 4.69 6.86 2.68
CA CYS A 21 4.52 7.43 1.35
C CYS A 21 3.66 8.69 1.38
N VAL A 22 2.54 8.69 2.13
CA VAL A 22 1.73 9.90 2.36
C VAL A 22 2.54 11.00 3.06
N ALA A 23 3.25 10.66 4.13
CA ALA A 23 4.02 11.64 4.89
C ALA A 23 5.20 12.26 4.11
N SER A 24 5.76 11.51 3.16
CA SER A 24 6.93 11.91 2.35
C SER A 24 6.58 12.40 0.95
N GLY A 25 5.32 12.32 0.52
CA GLY A 25 4.90 12.59 -0.84
C GLY A 25 5.48 11.61 -1.88
N ALA A 26 5.78 10.39 -1.46
CA ALA A 26 6.29 9.34 -2.35
C ALA A 26 5.14 8.56 -3.00
N THR A 27 5.35 8.11 -4.24
CA THR A 27 4.42 7.18 -4.93
C THR A 27 4.73 5.74 -4.51
N LEU A 28 3.69 5.00 -4.11
CA LEU A 28 3.77 3.59 -3.77
C LEU A 28 3.42 2.72 -4.98
N HIS A 29 4.34 1.88 -5.41
CA HIS A 29 4.11 0.88 -6.45
C HIS A 29 3.98 -0.51 -5.82
N LEU A 30 2.92 -1.24 -6.17
CA LEU A 30 2.70 -2.63 -5.76
C LEU A 30 2.73 -3.54 -7.00
N ILE A 31 3.65 -4.50 -7.01
CA ILE A 31 3.73 -5.53 -8.06
C ILE A 31 3.00 -6.78 -7.58
N GLU A 32 2.03 -7.24 -8.37
CA GLU A 32 1.25 -8.45 -8.10
C GLU A 32 2.07 -9.74 -8.32
N PRO A 33 1.71 -10.87 -7.67
CA PRO A 33 0.54 -11.06 -6.80
C PRO A 33 0.75 -10.54 -5.37
N LEU A 34 -0.30 -9.96 -4.77
CA LEU A 34 -0.28 -9.55 -3.37
C LEU A 34 -0.71 -10.73 -2.49
N GLY A 35 -0.03 -10.97 -1.37
CA GLY A 35 -0.43 -12.00 -0.40
C GLY A 35 -1.65 -11.63 0.45
N PHE A 36 -2.28 -10.48 0.18
CA PHE A 36 -3.46 -9.99 0.89
C PHE A 36 -4.38 -9.20 -0.04
N LEU A 37 -5.63 -9.01 0.39
CA LEU A 37 -6.63 -8.22 -0.35
C LEU A 37 -6.61 -6.76 0.11
N ILE A 38 -6.37 -5.84 -0.83
CA ILE A 38 -6.60 -4.41 -0.63
C ILE A 38 -8.08 -4.14 -0.86
N THR A 39 -8.87 -4.11 0.21
CA THR A 39 -10.30 -3.75 0.15
C THR A 39 -10.60 -2.74 1.25
N ASP A 40 -11.61 -1.89 1.02
CA ASP A 40 -12.07 -0.86 1.95
C ASP A 40 -12.30 -1.41 3.37
N ARG A 41 -12.86 -2.63 3.47
CA ARG A 41 -13.09 -3.32 4.75
C ARG A 41 -11.79 -3.66 5.48
N HIS A 42 -10.76 -4.11 4.77
CA HIS A 42 -9.47 -4.47 5.38
C HIS A 42 -8.69 -3.21 5.76
N LEU A 43 -8.75 -2.16 4.93
CA LEU A 43 -8.13 -0.86 5.18
C LEU A 43 -8.74 -0.17 6.41
N ARG A 44 -10.08 -0.17 6.52
CA ARG A 44 -10.80 0.38 7.68
C ARG A 44 -10.49 -0.37 8.97
N ARG A 45 -10.40 -1.70 8.94
CA ARG A 45 -10.05 -2.51 10.13
C ARG A 45 -8.60 -2.32 10.59
N ALA A 46 -7.69 -2.03 9.66
CA ALA A 46 -6.28 -1.80 9.97
C ALA A 46 -5.97 -0.36 10.42
N GLY A 47 -6.98 0.50 10.60
CA GLY A 47 -6.79 1.90 11.00
C GLY A 47 -6.01 2.69 9.95
N LEU A 48 -6.24 2.38 8.66
CA LEU A 48 -5.59 3.04 7.53
C LEU A 48 -6.53 4.11 6.95
N ASP A 49 -6.92 5.04 7.81
CA ASP A 49 -7.66 6.27 7.45
C ASP A 49 -6.93 7.10 6.38
N TYR A 50 -5.60 7.02 6.35
CA TYR A 50 -4.78 7.70 5.35
C TYR A 50 -4.76 7.03 3.97
N TRP A 51 -5.21 5.77 3.84
CA TRP A 51 -5.02 4.99 2.60
C TRP A 51 -5.58 5.66 1.34
N PRO A 52 -6.74 6.37 1.38
CA PRO A 52 -7.24 7.14 0.23
C PRO A 52 -6.29 8.25 -0.26
N HIS A 53 -5.32 8.65 0.56
CA HIS A 53 -4.31 9.67 0.23
C HIS A 53 -3.00 9.07 -0.32
N VAL A 54 -2.88 7.74 -0.36
CA VAL A 54 -1.72 7.09 -0.96
C VAL A 54 -1.78 7.26 -2.47
N ASP A 55 -0.75 7.87 -3.04
CA ASP A 55 -0.50 7.82 -4.49
C ASP A 55 -0.05 6.40 -4.86
N LEU A 56 -0.99 5.59 -5.33
CA LEU A 56 -0.85 4.15 -5.50
C LEU A 56 -0.86 3.74 -6.97
N VAL A 57 0.18 3.02 -7.39
CA VAL A 57 0.28 2.38 -8.70
C VAL A 57 0.33 0.87 -8.53
N ARG A 58 -0.46 0.12 -9.32
CA ARG A 58 -0.48 -1.34 -9.31
C ARG A 58 0.00 -1.90 -10.63
N HIS A 59 0.90 -2.88 -10.58
CA HIS A 59 1.46 -3.56 -11.74
C HIS A 59 1.08 -5.04 -11.73
N ARG A 60 0.67 -5.57 -12.88
CA ARG A 60 0.51 -7.01 -13.08
C ARG A 60 1.86 -7.61 -13.48
N SER A 61 2.21 -8.77 -12.92
CA SER A 61 3.35 -9.58 -13.38
C SER A 61 2.99 -10.44 -14.59
#